data_AF-A0A0W0Z100-F1
#
_entry.id   AF-A0A0W0Z100-F1
#
_cell.length_a   1.000
_cell.length_b   1.000
_cell.length_c   1.000
_cell.angle_alpha   90.00
_cell.angle_beta   90.00
_cell.angle_gamma   90.00
#
_symmetry.space_group_name_H-M   'P 1'
#
loop_
_entity.id
_entity.type
_entity.pdbx_description
1 polymer ?
#
loop_
_entity_poly.entity_id
_entity_poly.type
_entity_poly.pdbx_seq_one_letter_code
_entity_poly.pdbx_strand_id
1 'polypeptide(L)'
;MRFNYFVVPLVLFPLYAFGHTEPSTDKLRFLQNPVSKNTIVNTYSNESEGLNQLQSLTRTVDFPTQIIRISNELKGKEITCEQVNAQIEETVFSHITSDKFIYNILISCGYDPDTNYATSFFINSYFDPKTDEAIDYLKDYLSQNNGTDFLGTKLNIESAKGVVIALNIAAGMKKKPNTPPFIEYQQDRSNFYFSSNYEMSNKLFTDIYQNFFSNDPEKILPFLDRWVFSFAGSVYQAALKDSNYVELQPERIFLMDNGEKIFVSGLKYYFSHVCERHENHRCLA
;
A
#
# COMPACT_ATOMS: atom_id res chain seq x y z
N MET A 1 -60.71 -49.92 -13.30
CA MET A 1 -59.39 -50.02 -12.62
C MET A 1 -58.75 -48.65 -12.64
N ARG A 2 -58.31 -48.16 -11.48
CA ARG A 2 -57.64 -46.87 -11.28
C ARG A 2 -56.20 -46.97 -11.81
N PHE A 3 -55.77 -46.02 -12.63
CA PHE A 3 -54.35 -45.71 -12.79
C PHE A 3 -54.19 -44.19 -12.84
N ASN A 4 -53.68 -43.65 -11.73
CA ASN A 4 -53.22 -42.29 -11.59
C ASN A 4 -51.94 -42.12 -12.42
N TYR A 5 -51.89 -41.12 -13.30
CA TYR A 5 -50.62 -40.58 -13.79
C TYR A 5 -50.64 -39.07 -13.54
N PHE A 6 -50.04 -38.68 -12.42
CA PHE A 6 -49.63 -37.31 -12.17
C PHE A 6 -48.54 -36.94 -13.17
N VAL A 7 -48.86 -36.07 -14.12
CA VAL A 7 -47.87 -35.38 -14.94
C VAL A 7 -47.46 -34.13 -14.16
N VAL A 8 -46.30 -34.18 -13.50
CA VAL A 8 -45.67 -32.98 -12.95
C VAL A 8 -44.80 -32.38 -14.05
N PRO A 9 -45.04 -31.14 -14.51
CA PRO A 9 -44.08 -30.46 -15.37
C PRO A 9 -42.91 -30.03 -14.48
N LEU A 10 -41.76 -30.67 -14.67
CA LEU A 10 -40.48 -30.18 -14.17
C LEU A 10 -40.17 -28.86 -14.91
N VAL A 11 -40.61 -27.75 -14.33
CA VAL A 11 -40.17 -26.43 -14.74
C VAL A 11 -38.71 -26.31 -14.30
N LEU A 12 -37.80 -26.58 -15.23
CA LEU A 12 -36.38 -26.21 -15.13
C LEU A 12 -36.31 -24.68 -15.15
N PHE A 13 -36.47 -24.06 -13.98
CA PHE A 13 -36.00 -22.69 -13.81
C PHE A 13 -34.47 -22.70 -13.94
N PRO A 14 -33.88 -21.88 -14.83
CA PRO A 14 -32.47 -21.61 -14.73
C PRO A 14 -32.30 -20.92 -13.38
N LEU A 15 -31.66 -21.61 -12.42
CA LEU A 15 -31.05 -20.95 -11.30
C LEU A 15 -29.96 -20.06 -11.92
N TYR A 16 -30.34 -18.83 -12.25
CA TYR A 16 -29.39 -17.75 -12.35
C TYR A 16 -28.78 -17.63 -10.97
N ALA A 17 -27.70 -18.37 -10.75
CA ALA A 17 -26.75 -18.08 -9.71
C ALA A 17 -26.21 -16.69 -10.06
N PHE A 18 -26.83 -15.67 -9.47
CA PHE A 18 -26.13 -14.41 -9.27
C PHE A 18 -24.94 -14.76 -8.41
N GLY A 19 -23.80 -15.05 -9.05
CA GLY A 19 -22.51 -15.04 -8.40
C GLY A 19 -22.40 -13.67 -7.77
N HIS A 20 -22.63 -13.59 -6.46
CA HIS A 20 -22.07 -12.50 -5.68
C HIS A 20 -20.58 -12.60 -5.94
N THR A 21 -20.05 -11.68 -6.75
CA THR A 21 -18.63 -11.37 -6.71
C THR A 21 -18.35 -10.97 -5.27
N GLU A 22 -17.87 -11.92 -4.47
CA GLU A 22 -17.23 -11.58 -3.22
C GLU A 22 -16.21 -10.48 -3.52
N PRO A 23 -16.17 -9.40 -2.72
CA PRO A 23 -15.23 -8.32 -2.95
C PRO A 23 -13.81 -8.90 -2.99
N SER A 24 -13.05 -8.51 -4.01
CA SER A 24 -11.75 -9.11 -4.35
C SER A 24 -10.87 -9.29 -3.11
N THR A 25 -10.52 -10.53 -2.80
CA THR A 25 -9.54 -10.90 -1.76
C THR A 25 -8.12 -10.47 -2.12
N ASP A 26 -7.89 -10.24 -3.42
CA ASP A 26 -6.73 -9.59 -3.98
C ASP A 26 -6.75 -8.12 -3.67
N LYS A 27 -5.80 -7.70 -2.85
CA LYS A 27 -5.67 -6.31 -2.43
C LYS A 27 -4.28 -6.03 -1.90
N LEU A 28 -3.92 -4.75 -1.98
CA LEU A 28 -2.90 -4.17 -1.14
C LEU A 28 -3.37 -4.21 0.32
N ARG A 29 -2.52 -4.71 1.22
CA ARG A 29 -2.79 -4.87 2.65
C ARG A 29 -1.74 -4.16 3.46
N PHE A 30 -2.15 -3.25 4.33
CA PHE A 30 -1.24 -2.64 5.30
C PHE A 30 -0.86 -3.65 6.38
N LEU A 31 0.43 -3.69 6.72
CA LEU A 31 0.94 -4.40 7.88
C LEU A 31 0.67 -3.53 9.11
N GLN A 32 -0.03 -4.09 10.08
CA GLN A 32 -0.23 -3.43 11.36
C GLN A 32 1.05 -3.53 12.18
N ASN A 33 1.66 -2.39 12.46
CA ASN A 33 2.76 -2.34 13.42
C ASN A 33 2.21 -2.59 14.83
N PRO A 34 2.95 -3.30 15.70
CA PRO A 34 2.58 -3.39 17.11
C PRO A 34 2.54 -1.99 17.70
N VAL A 35 1.37 -1.60 18.24
CA VAL A 35 1.19 -0.32 18.91
C VAL A 35 1.84 -0.41 20.28
N SER A 36 2.78 0.48 20.56
CA SER A 36 3.38 0.60 21.88
C SER A 36 2.34 0.93 22.95
N LYS A 37 2.61 0.56 24.20
CA LYS A 37 1.75 0.94 25.32
C LYS A 37 1.73 2.48 25.45
N ASN A 38 0.57 3.03 25.79
CA ASN A 38 0.34 4.47 25.99
C ASN A 38 0.68 5.33 24.75
N THR A 39 0.32 4.86 23.57
CA THR A 39 0.45 5.63 22.32
C THR A 39 -0.84 5.62 21.53
N ILE A 40 -1.22 6.78 20.97
CA ILE A 40 -2.27 6.90 19.96
C ILE A 40 -1.59 6.89 18.60
N VAL A 41 -2.09 6.07 17.68
CA VAL A 41 -1.56 5.95 16.32
C VAL A 41 -2.69 6.18 15.33
N ASN A 42 -2.50 7.14 14.43
CA ASN A 42 -3.40 7.42 13.33
C ASN A 42 -2.69 7.16 12.00
N THR A 43 -3.40 6.54 11.06
CA THR A 43 -2.87 6.16 9.75
C THR A 43 -3.82 6.62 8.66
N TYR A 44 -3.31 7.34 7.67
CA TYR A 44 -4.08 7.81 6.53
C TYR A 44 -3.34 7.43 5.25
N SER A 45 -4.02 6.75 4.34
CA SER A 45 -3.45 6.46 3.04
C SER A 45 -4.55 6.27 2.01
N ASN A 46 -4.28 6.72 0.80
CA ASN A 46 -5.11 6.44 -0.36
C ASN A 46 -4.43 5.47 -1.34
N GLU A 47 -3.29 4.88 -1.00
CA GLU A 47 -2.54 3.97 -1.90
C GLU A 47 -3.25 2.63 -2.15
N SER A 48 -4.23 2.28 -1.31
CA SER A 48 -5.05 1.08 -1.48
C SER A 48 -6.19 1.24 -2.49
N GLU A 49 -6.39 2.42 -3.09
CA GLU A 49 -7.51 2.72 -4.00
C GLU A 49 -7.41 2.05 -5.39
N GLY A 50 -6.38 1.23 -5.63
CA GLY A 50 -6.29 0.34 -6.78
C GLY A 50 -5.97 1.01 -8.12
N LEU A 51 -6.24 0.29 -9.22
CA LEU A 51 -5.88 0.73 -10.58
C LEU A 51 -6.57 2.04 -11.01
N ASN A 52 -7.79 2.29 -10.55
CA ASN A 52 -8.53 3.51 -10.90
C ASN A 52 -7.82 4.78 -10.41
N GLN A 53 -7.18 4.72 -9.24
CA GLN A 53 -6.38 5.83 -8.75
C GLN A 53 -5.11 6.02 -9.57
N LEU A 54 -4.47 4.94 -10.01
CA LEU A 54 -3.30 5.01 -10.89
C LEU A 54 -3.65 5.61 -12.27
N GLN A 55 -4.86 5.36 -12.78
CA GLN A 55 -5.34 5.98 -14.01
C GLN A 55 -5.61 7.49 -13.89
N SER A 56 -5.78 8.00 -12.66
CA SER A 56 -5.93 9.45 -12.42
C SER A 56 -4.60 10.22 -12.43
N LEU A 57 -3.48 9.52 -12.60
CA LEU A 57 -2.15 10.12 -12.65
C LEU A 57 -1.89 10.69 -14.05
N THR A 58 -1.93 12.01 -14.14
CA THR A 58 -1.87 12.74 -15.43
C THR A 58 -0.75 13.76 -15.50
N ARG A 59 0.10 13.84 -14.46
CA ARG A 59 1.26 14.72 -14.40
C ARG A 59 2.22 14.45 -15.55
N THR A 60 2.72 15.51 -16.18
CA THR A 60 3.66 15.44 -17.31
C THR A 60 5.08 15.82 -16.91
N VAL A 61 5.23 16.49 -15.77
CA VAL A 61 6.53 16.96 -15.25
C VAL A 61 7.04 16.00 -14.17
N ASP A 62 8.34 15.72 -14.19
CA ASP A 62 8.98 14.97 -13.10
C ASP A 62 9.07 15.83 -11.84
N PHE A 63 8.65 15.26 -10.71
CA PHE A 63 8.66 15.90 -9.41
C PHE A 63 9.01 14.88 -8.31
N PRO A 64 9.90 15.23 -7.37
CA PRO A 64 10.37 14.32 -6.33
C PRO A 64 9.25 13.99 -5.33
N THR A 65 9.31 12.78 -4.78
CA THR A 65 8.44 12.40 -3.65
C THR A 65 8.79 13.26 -2.44
N GLN A 66 7.75 13.79 -1.78
CA GLN A 66 7.92 14.56 -0.56
C GLN A 66 7.88 13.64 0.65
N ILE A 67 8.77 13.89 1.61
CA ILE A 67 8.97 13.08 2.82
C ILE A 67 8.75 13.96 4.05
N ILE A 68 8.03 13.44 5.03
CA ILE A 68 7.93 14.02 6.37
C ILE A 68 8.38 12.97 7.38
N ARG A 69 9.45 13.27 8.12
CA ARG A 69 10.05 12.38 9.13
C ARG A 69 10.36 13.14 10.41
N ILE A 70 9.37 13.86 10.91
CA ILE A 70 9.48 14.76 12.05
C ILE A 70 9.19 13.99 13.33
N SER A 71 9.99 14.21 14.36
CA SER A 71 9.72 13.73 15.72
C SER A 71 10.15 14.76 16.74
N ASN A 72 9.42 14.88 17.85
CA ASN A 72 9.81 15.76 18.94
C ASN A 72 9.33 15.23 20.30
N GLU A 73 10.07 15.57 21.35
CA GLU A 73 9.62 15.40 22.73
C GLU A 73 8.74 16.61 23.12
N LEU A 74 7.66 16.34 23.85
CA LEU A 74 6.69 17.34 24.31
C LEU A 74 6.65 17.46 25.84
N LYS A 75 7.64 16.88 26.53
CA LYS A 75 7.71 16.87 28.00
C LYS A 75 7.60 18.27 28.60
N GLY A 76 6.73 18.41 29.59
CA GLY A 76 6.46 19.68 30.26
C GLY A 76 5.50 20.62 29.51
N LYS A 77 4.97 20.20 28.35
CA LYS A 77 3.83 20.87 27.72
C LYS A 77 2.54 20.22 28.19
N GLU A 78 1.63 21.02 28.74
CA GLU A 78 0.29 20.57 29.16
C GLU A 78 -0.65 20.45 27.94
N ILE A 79 -0.23 19.69 26.93
CA ILE A 79 -1.00 19.43 25.70
C ILE A 79 -1.32 17.94 25.58
N THR A 80 -2.52 17.60 25.14
CA THR A 80 -2.96 16.19 24.98
C THR A 80 -2.61 15.67 23.59
N CYS A 81 -2.62 14.35 23.41
CA CYS A 81 -2.45 13.76 22.08
C CYS A 81 -3.56 14.14 21.09
N GLU A 82 -4.78 14.44 21.57
CA GLU A 82 -5.86 14.95 20.73
C GLU A 82 -5.50 16.32 20.15
N GLN A 83 -4.99 17.24 20.98
CA GLN A 83 -4.56 18.57 20.53
C GLN A 83 -3.36 18.48 19.58
N VAL A 84 -2.41 17.59 19.86
CA VAL A 84 -1.29 17.31 18.95
C VAL A 84 -1.80 16.83 17.60
N ASN A 85 -2.69 15.84 17.56
CA ASN A 85 -3.24 15.31 16.32
C ASN A 85 -4.02 16.37 15.54
N ALA A 86 -4.84 17.19 16.22
CA ALA A 86 -5.60 18.27 15.58
C ALA A 86 -4.67 19.31 14.93
N GLN A 87 -3.57 19.71 15.60
CA GLN A 87 -2.60 20.64 15.03
C GLN A 87 -1.86 20.04 13.83
N ILE A 88 -1.51 18.74 13.88
CA ILE A 88 -0.91 18.04 12.74
C ILE A 88 -1.90 18.00 11.57
N GLU A 89 -3.16 17.70 11.84
CA GLU A 89 -4.20 17.64 10.82
C GLU A 89 -4.40 19.00 10.14
N GLU A 90 -4.53 20.07 10.92
CA GLU A 90 -4.69 21.42 10.40
C GLU A 90 -3.49 21.87 9.55
N THR A 91 -2.28 21.67 10.05
CA THR A 91 -1.06 22.23 9.42
C THR A 91 -0.57 21.39 8.24
N VAL A 92 -0.76 20.07 8.30
CA VAL A 92 -0.19 19.12 7.34
C VAL A 92 -1.27 18.42 6.53
N PHE A 93 -2.17 17.70 7.20
CA PHE A 93 -3.06 16.77 6.51
C PHE A 93 -4.15 17.45 5.69
N SER A 94 -4.69 18.57 6.18
CA SER A 94 -5.71 19.36 5.47
C SER A 94 -5.23 19.85 4.09
N HIS A 95 -3.91 19.94 3.90
CA HIS A 95 -3.25 20.36 2.68
C HIS A 95 -2.81 19.18 1.77
N ILE A 96 -2.86 17.94 2.27
CA ILE A 96 -2.50 16.73 1.51
C ILE A 96 -3.78 15.94 1.23
N THR A 97 -4.58 16.46 0.30
CA THR A 97 -5.90 15.90 -0.03
C THR A 97 -5.83 14.79 -1.09
N SER A 98 -6.78 13.85 -1.05
CA SER A 98 -6.77 12.68 -1.93
C SER A 98 -7.03 12.99 -3.40
N ASP A 99 -7.64 14.13 -3.72
CA ASP A 99 -7.81 14.59 -5.11
C ASP A 99 -6.50 15.07 -5.73
N LYS A 100 -5.55 15.56 -4.93
CA LYS A 100 -4.27 16.12 -5.42
C LYS A 100 -3.08 15.20 -5.24
N PHE A 101 -3.09 14.36 -4.21
CA PHE A 101 -1.91 13.61 -3.80
C PHE A 101 -2.17 12.12 -3.69
N ILE A 102 -1.17 11.32 -4.05
CA ILE A 102 -1.00 9.98 -3.49
C ILE A 102 -0.24 10.16 -2.18
N TYR A 103 -0.72 9.60 -1.08
CA TYR A 103 -0.07 9.78 0.21
C TYR A 103 -0.18 8.55 1.11
N ASN A 104 0.76 8.49 2.05
CA ASN A 104 0.74 7.56 3.16
C ASN A 104 1.32 8.26 4.38
N ILE A 105 0.52 8.38 5.43
CA ILE A 105 0.77 9.18 6.62
C ILE A 105 0.59 8.31 7.86
N LEU A 106 1.64 8.21 8.67
CA LEU A 106 1.63 7.63 10.01
C LEU A 106 1.90 8.74 11.02
N ILE A 107 0.97 8.92 11.95
CA ILE A 107 1.12 9.81 13.09
C ILE A 107 1.09 8.96 14.34
N SER A 108 2.02 9.20 15.25
CA SER A 108 1.98 8.63 16.59
C SER A 108 2.22 9.69 17.63
N CYS A 109 1.46 9.61 18.72
CA CYS A 109 1.63 10.43 19.89
C CYS A 109 1.70 9.55 21.14
N GLY A 110 2.79 9.65 21.89
CA GLY A 110 2.92 9.02 23.20
C GLY A 110 2.36 9.92 24.29
N TYR A 111 1.73 9.33 25.30
CA TYR A 111 1.18 10.07 26.43
C TYR A 111 1.57 9.45 27.77
N ASP A 112 1.60 10.30 28.78
CA ASP A 112 1.76 9.91 30.18
C ASP A 112 0.41 9.40 30.72
N PRO A 113 0.31 8.17 31.25
CA PRO A 113 -0.96 7.59 31.66
C PRO A 113 -1.56 8.20 32.93
N ASP A 114 -0.75 8.88 33.75
CA ASP A 114 -1.20 9.50 35.00
C ASP A 114 -1.84 10.87 34.73
N THR A 115 -1.30 11.60 33.76
CA THR A 115 -1.73 12.97 33.42
C THR A 115 -2.49 13.09 32.10
N ASN A 116 -2.39 12.09 31.22
CA ASN A 116 -2.86 12.09 29.83
C ASN A 116 -2.24 13.15 28.90
N TYR A 117 -1.16 13.82 29.35
CA TYR A 117 -0.43 14.76 28.50
C TYR A 117 0.50 14.03 27.53
N ALA A 118 0.65 14.61 26.34
CA ALA A 118 1.52 14.12 25.30
C ALA A 118 2.99 14.25 25.74
N THR A 119 3.73 13.16 25.66
CA THR A 119 5.16 13.13 25.97
C THR A 119 6.03 13.27 24.73
N SER A 120 5.53 12.82 23.58
CA SER A 120 6.26 12.87 22.31
C SER A 120 5.29 12.66 21.14
N PHE A 121 5.73 13.07 19.95
CA PHE A 121 5.05 12.72 18.71
C PHE A 121 6.05 12.41 17.61
N PHE A 122 5.58 11.68 16.59
CA PHE A 122 6.26 11.63 15.30
C PHE A 122 5.26 11.60 14.14
N ILE A 123 5.71 12.09 13.00
CA ILE A 123 5.05 12.02 11.70
C ILE A 123 6.01 11.30 10.76
N ASN A 124 5.53 10.22 10.16
CA ASN A 124 6.24 9.46 9.14
C ASN A 124 5.33 9.39 7.93
N SER A 125 5.66 10.16 6.90
CA SER A 125 4.82 10.30 5.71
C SER A 125 5.65 10.42 4.45
N TYR A 126 5.07 9.96 3.35
CA TYR A 126 5.49 10.34 2.01
C TYR A 126 4.26 10.61 1.14
N PHE A 127 4.43 11.50 0.16
CA PHE A 127 3.36 11.83 -0.78
C PHE A 127 3.91 12.38 -2.11
N ASP A 128 3.10 12.23 -3.16
CA ASP A 128 3.41 12.69 -4.52
C ASP A 128 2.21 13.43 -5.13
N PRO A 129 2.42 14.58 -5.80
CA PRO A 129 1.35 15.24 -6.55
C PRO A 129 0.95 14.41 -7.78
N LYS A 130 -0.37 14.28 -8.00
CA LYS A 130 -0.99 13.48 -9.08
C LYS A 130 -1.00 14.18 -10.45
N THR A 131 -1.03 15.50 -10.46
CA THR A 131 -1.15 16.34 -11.66
C THR A 131 -0.17 17.52 -11.62
N ASP A 132 -0.01 18.22 -12.74
CA ASP A 132 0.85 19.40 -12.81
C ASP A 132 0.28 20.56 -11.96
N GLU A 133 -1.04 20.70 -11.87
CA GLU A 133 -1.69 21.68 -10.98
C GLU A 133 -1.44 21.36 -9.50
N ALA A 134 -1.41 20.07 -9.14
CA ALA A 134 -1.06 19.64 -7.80
C ALA A 134 0.42 19.92 -7.47
N ILE A 135 1.32 19.91 -8.46
CA ILE A 135 2.71 20.37 -8.28
C ILE A 135 2.72 21.84 -7.89
N ASP A 136 2.02 22.69 -8.64
CA ASP A 136 2.06 24.14 -8.39
C ASP A 136 1.44 24.49 -7.04
N TYR A 137 0.32 23.86 -6.69
CA TYR A 137 -0.24 23.94 -5.33
C TYR A 137 0.79 23.54 -4.25
N LEU A 138 1.51 22.44 -4.47
CA LEU A 138 2.52 21.96 -3.53
C LEU A 138 3.69 22.93 -3.39
N LYS A 139 4.19 23.53 -4.47
CA LYS A 139 5.25 24.55 -4.40
C LYS A 139 4.83 25.73 -3.55
N ASP A 140 3.60 26.21 -3.73
CA ASP A 140 3.06 27.32 -2.94
C ASP A 140 2.95 26.94 -1.46
N TYR A 141 2.40 25.76 -1.16
CA TYR A 141 2.29 25.25 0.21
C TYR A 141 3.67 25.12 0.88
N LEU A 142 4.66 24.55 0.18
CA LEU A 142 6.03 24.42 0.69
C LEU A 142 6.67 25.78 0.95
N SER A 143 6.48 26.76 0.06
CA SER A 143 7.08 28.09 0.21
C SER A 143 6.56 28.84 1.45
N GLN A 144 5.31 28.58 1.85
CA GLN A 144 4.65 29.25 2.96
C GLN A 144 4.88 28.53 4.30
N ASN A 145 4.94 27.20 4.28
CA ASN A 145 4.86 26.40 5.51
C ASN A 145 6.17 25.72 5.88
N ASN A 146 7.04 25.39 4.92
CA ASN A 146 8.27 24.67 5.23
C ASN A 146 9.22 25.57 6.05
N GLY A 147 9.75 25.06 7.16
CA GLY A 147 10.59 25.80 8.12
C GLY A 147 9.84 26.61 9.18
N THR A 148 8.50 26.60 9.18
CA THR A 148 7.68 27.28 10.22
C THR A 148 7.71 26.52 11.56
N ASP A 149 7.39 27.21 12.65
CA ASP A 149 7.31 26.60 13.98
C ASP A 149 6.15 25.60 14.04
N PHE A 150 6.44 24.40 14.53
CA PHE A 150 5.51 23.29 14.54
C PHE A 150 5.74 22.40 15.78
N LEU A 151 4.82 22.45 16.75
CA LEU A 151 4.85 21.61 17.96
C LEU A 151 6.20 21.65 18.73
N GLY A 152 6.89 22.79 18.71
CA GLY A 152 8.20 22.97 19.36
C GLY A 152 9.40 22.43 18.56
N THR A 153 9.20 22.12 17.29
CA THR A 153 10.24 21.90 16.28
C THR A 153 9.89 22.71 15.04
N LYS A 154 10.51 22.43 13.90
CA LYS A 154 10.18 23.01 12.60
C LYS A 154 9.40 22.02 11.74
N LEU A 155 8.43 22.52 10.98
CA LEU A 155 7.87 21.74 9.87
C LEU A 155 8.97 21.56 8.83
N ASN A 156 9.35 20.32 8.56
CA ASN A 156 10.36 19.98 7.55
C ASN A 156 9.77 18.96 6.58
N ILE A 157 9.56 19.41 5.34
CA ILE A 157 9.14 18.58 4.22
C ILE A 157 10.32 18.51 3.25
N GLU A 158 10.81 17.30 3.04
CA GLU A 158 12.05 17.01 2.33
C GLU A 158 11.75 16.38 0.98
N SER A 159 12.58 16.63 -0.03
CA SER A 159 12.46 15.97 -1.32
C SER A 159 13.35 14.72 -1.37
N ALA A 160 12.77 13.56 -1.65
CA ALA A 160 13.54 12.35 -1.93
C ALA A 160 14.23 12.47 -3.29
N LYS A 161 15.48 12.03 -3.35
CA LYS A 161 16.26 11.94 -4.59
C LYS A 161 15.78 10.82 -5.50
N GLY A 162 15.20 9.78 -4.90
CA GLY A 162 14.66 8.62 -5.57
C GLY A 162 14.16 7.58 -4.59
N VAL A 163 13.64 6.48 -5.10
CA VAL A 163 13.17 5.35 -4.31
C VAL A 163 13.75 4.06 -4.84
N VAL A 164 14.31 3.25 -3.94
CA VAL A 164 14.67 1.86 -4.21
C VAL A 164 13.55 0.97 -3.69
N ILE A 165 13.03 0.12 -4.56
CA ILE A 165 12.07 -0.92 -4.21
C ILE A 165 12.84 -2.22 -4.01
N ALA A 166 12.87 -2.73 -2.80
CA ALA A 166 13.29 -4.10 -2.52
C ALA A 166 12.04 -4.98 -2.56
N LEU A 167 11.78 -5.58 -3.73
CA LEU A 167 10.61 -6.42 -3.96
C LEU A 167 10.91 -7.85 -3.55
N ASN A 168 10.14 -8.35 -2.58
CA ASN A 168 10.14 -9.76 -2.21
C ASN A 168 8.88 -10.43 -2.79
N ILE A 169 9.03 -11.60 -3.38
CA ILE A 169 7.92 -12.46 -3.80
C ILE A 169 7.99 -13.77 -3.03
N ALA A 170 6.85 -14.27 -2.57
CA ALA A 170 6.73 -15.61 -2.03
C ALA A 170 5.50 -16.32 -2.60
N ALA A 171 5.69 -17.55 -3.08
CA ALA A 171 4.63 -18.40 -3.62
C ALA A 171 4.53 -19.68 -2.80
N GLY A 172 3.30 -20.11 -2.53
CA GLY A 172 3.09 -21.36 -1.81
C GLY A 172 1.63 -21.66 -1.48
N MET A 173 1.42 -22.37 -0.38
CA MET A 173 0.11 -22.76 0.07
C MET A 173 -0.33 -22.09 1.36
N LYS A 174 -1.58 -21.64 1.38
CA LYS A 174 -2.24 -21.06 2.54
C LYS A 174 -3.61 -21.70 2.72
N LYS A 175 -3.85 -22.35 3.87
CA LYS A 175 -5.15 -22.97 4.19
C LYS A 175 -6.24 -21.94 4.50
N LYS A 176 -5.85 -20.78 5.03
CA LYS A 176 -6.75 -19.70 5.42
C LYS A 176 -6.11 -18.37 5.01
N PRO A 177 -6.67 -17.64 4.03
CA PRO A 177 -6.04 -16.45 3.46
C PRO A 177 -5.65 -15.35 4.48
N ASN A 178 -6.43 -15.20 5.55
CA ASN A 178 -6.28 -14.13 6.54
C ASN A 178 -5.57 -14.55 7.83
N THR A 179 -5.06 -15.78 7.94
CA THR A 179 -4.36 -16.24 9.15
C THR A 179 -3.02 -16.86 8.81
N PRO A 180 -1.93 -16.58 9.55
CA PRO A 180 -0.76 -17.44 9.52
C PRO A 180 -1.17 -18.87 9.96
N PRO A 181 -0.53 -19.94 9.45
CA PRO A 181 0.73 -19.98 8.69
C PRO A 181 0.57 -20.05 7.15
N PHE A 182 1.67 -19.70 6.46
CA PHE A 182 1.90 -19.84 5.01
C PHE A 182 3.00 -20.88 4.80
N ILE A 183 2.77 -21.87 3.93
CA ILE A 183 3.76 -22.87 3.54
C ILE A 183 4.43 -22.36 2.27
N GLU A 184 5.64 -21.86 2.40
CA GLU A 184 6.42 -21.31 1.30
C GLU A 184 7.05 -22.42 0.45
N TYR A 185 6.92 -22.31 -0.87
CA TYR A 185 7.57 -23.20 -1.84
C TYR A 185 8.76 -22.52 -2.50
N GLN A 186 8.60 -21.24 -2.84
CA GLN A 186 9.59 -20.45 -3.53
C GLN A 186 9.54 -19.02 -3.01
N GLN A 187 10.72 -18.43 -2.81
CA GLN A 187 10.88 -17.03 -2.44
C GLN A 187 12.07 -16.43 -3.18
N ASP A 188 11.89 -15.23 -3.72
CA ASP A 188 12.96 -14.48 -4.36
C ASP A 188 12.87 -13.00 -4.06
N ARG A 189 13.99 -12.31 -4.24
CA ARG A 189 14.10 -10.86 -4.04
C ARG A 189 14.77 -10.18 -5.24
N SER A 190 14.22 -9.04 -5.60
CA SER A 190 14.75 -8.14 -6.61
C SER A 190 14.82 -6.70 -6.09
N ASN A 191 15.62 -5.85 -6.73
CA ASN A 191 15.73 -4.45 -6.34
C ASN A 191 15.67 -3.54 -7.57
N PHE A 192 14.87 -2.49 -7.51
CA PHE A 192 14.67 -1.52 -8.61
C PHE A 192 14.83 -0.11 -8.11
N TYR A 193 15.36 0.77 -8.95
CA TYR A 193 15.42 2.21 -8.68
C TYR A 193 14.37 2.94 -9.53
N PHE A 194 13.70 3.91 -8.91
CA PHE A 194 12.81 4.87 -9.55
C PHE A 194 13.14 6.29 -9.08
N SER A 195 12.85 7.27 -9.91
CA SER A 195 13.03 8.70 -9.58
C SER A 195 12.07 9.19 -8.50
N SER A 196 10.90 8.57 -8.37
CA SER A 196 9.86 8.93 -7.41
C SER A 196 8.92 7.76 -7.14
N ASN A 197 8.17 7.83 -6.04
CA ASN A 197 7.06 6.94 -5.75
C ASN A 197 5.90 7.11 -6.75
N TYR A 198 5.71 8.30 -7.33
CA TYR A 198 4.83 8.50 -8.49
C TYR A 198 5.22 7.62 -9.68
N GLU A 199 6.50 7.67 -10.11
CA GLU A 199 6.98 6.85 -11.23
C GLU A 199 6.85 5.35 -10.95
N MET A 200 7.23 4.94 -9.73
CA MET A 200 7.10 3.56 -9.29
C MET A 200 5.64 3.09 -9.32
N SER A 201 4.70 3.92 -8.84
CA SER A 201 3.27 3.59 -8.87
C SER A 201 2.78 3.42 -10.31
N ASN A 202 3.16 4.31 -11.21
CA ASN A 202 2.79 4.24 -12.63
C ASN A 202 3.34 3.01 -13.35
N LYS A 203 4.55 2.56 -13.00
CA LYS A 203 5.21 1.42 -13.65
C LYS A 203 4.90 0.10 -12.94
N LEU A 204 5.37 -0.05 -11.72
CA LEU A 204 5.31 -1.31 -10.98
C LEU A 204 3.88 -1.61 -10.52
N PHE A 205 3.19 -0.66 -9.87
CA PHE A 205 1.87 -0.96 -9.31
C PHE A 205 0.82 -1.17 -10.39
N THR A 206 0.87 -0.39 -11.47
CA THR A 206 0.03 -0.62 -12.65
C THR A 206 0.23 -2.04 -13.18
N ASP A 207 1.48 -2.49 -13.33
CA ASP A 207 1.79 -3.84 -13.84
C ASP A 207 1.34 -4.94 -12.86
N ILE A 208 1.47 -4.72 -11.55
CA ILE A 208 0.91 -5.61 -10.52
C ILE A 208 -0.61 -5.75 -10.71
N TYR A 209 -1.35 -4.64 -10.78
CA TYR A 209 -2.81 -4.69 -10.92
C TYR A 209 -3.26 -5.29 -12.26
N GLN A 210 -2.50 -5.11 -13.34
CA GLN A 210 -2.85 -5.62 -14.67
C GLN A 210 -2.48 -7.09 -14.87
N ASN A 211 -1.36 -7.55 -14.31
CA ASN A 211 -0.76 -8.83 -14.68
C ASN A 211 -0.51 -9.78 -13.50
N PHE A 212 -0.12 -9.29 -12.31
CA PHE A 212 0.19 -10.16 -11.17
C PHE A 212 -1.03 -10.95 -10.65
N PHE A 213 -2.21 -10.32 -10.60
CA PHE A 213 -3.42 -10.99 -10.10
C PHE A 213 -4.09 -11.96 -11.09
N SER A 214 -3.45 -12.24 -12.23
CA SER A 214 -3.95 -13.15 -13.25
C SER A 214 -3.46 -14.58 -13.04
N ASN A 215 -4.26 -15.58 -13.46
CA ASN A 215 -3.82 -16.97 -13.64
C ASN A 215 -3.45 -17.30 -15.10
N ASP A 216 -3.52 -16.32 -16.00
CA ASP A 216 -3.13 -16.43 -17.41
C ASP A 216 -1.60 -16.47 -17.52
N PRO A 217 -1.00 -17.56 -18.05
CA PRO A 217 0.45 -17.67 -18.21
C PRO A 217 1.06 -16.52 -19.01
N GLU A 218 0.35 -15.97 -20.00
CA GLU A 218 0.84 -14.88 -20.85
C GLU A 218 0.85 -13.52 -20.13
N LYS A 219 0.28 -13.45 -18.92
CA LYS A 219 0.30 -12.25 -18.07
C LYS A 219 1.25 -12.40 -16.90
N ILE A 220 1.05 -13.42 -16.07
CA ILE A 220 1.79 -13.55 -14.81
C ILE A 220 3.25 -13.96 -15.06
N LEU A 221 3.55 -14.83 -16.02
CA LEU A 221 4.94 -15.28 -16.24
C LEU A 221 5.82 -14.15 -16.80
N PRO A 222 5.39 -13.36 -17.81
CA PRO A 222 6.14 -12.18 -18.23
C PRO A 222 6.26 -11.10 -17.17
N PHE A 223 5.28 -10.95 -16.27
CA PHE A 223 5.39 -10.07 -15.11
C PHE A 223 6.55 -10.50 -14.21
N LEU A 224 6.68 -11.79 -13.91
CA LEU A 224 7.78 -12.31 -13.10
C LEU A 224 9.15 -12.12 -13.76
N ASP A 225 9.24 -12.35 -15.08
CA ASP A 225 10.47 -12.12 -15.83
C ASP A 225 10.95 -10.67 -15.79
N ARG A 226 10.01 -9.71 -15.73
CA ARG A 226 10.33 -8.27 -15.63
C ARG A 226 10.75 -7.87 -14.21
N TRP A 227 10.04 -8.35 -13.19
CA TRP A 227 10.15 -7.79 -11.84
C TRP A 227 10.84 -8.68 -10.80
N VAL A 228 11.17 -9.94 -11.11
CA VAL A 228 11.83 -10.83 -10.14
C VAL A 228 13.27 -11.12 -10.59
N PHE A 229 13.45 -11.88 -11.66
CA PHE A 229 14.73 -12.00 -12.37
C PHE A 229 14.42 -12.42 -13.80
N SER A 230 15.37 -12.21 -14.72
CA SER A 230 15.23 -12.75 -16.08
C SER A 230 14.90 -14.24 -16.01
N PHE A 231 13.99 -14.76 -16.83
CA PHE A 231 13.54 -16.18 -16.81
C PHE A 231 12.84 -16.67 -15.53
N ALA A 232 12.47 -15.80 -14.58
CA ALA A 232 11.69 -16.16 -13.40
C ALA A 232 10.35 -16.84 -13.74
N GLY A 233 9.69 -16.46 -14.82
CA GLY A 233 8.45 -17.11 -15.27
C GLY A 233 8.61 -18.61 -15.52
N SER A 234 9.75 -19.03 -16.08
CA SER A 234 10.06 -20.45 -16.30
C SER A 234 10.28 -21.20 -14.98
N VAL A 235 10.97 -20.57 -14.03
CA VAL A 235 11.26 -21.15 -12.70
C VAL A 235 9.99 -21.25 -11.85
N TYR A 236 9.20 -20.19 -11.84
CA TYR A 236 7.97 -20.11 -11.05
C TYR A 236 6.82 -20.92 -11.63
N GLN A 237 6.90 -21.40 -12.87
CA GLN A 237 5.81 -22.14 -13.51
C GLN A 237 5.35 -23.34 -12.67
N ALA A 238 6.28 -24.14 -12.14
CA ALA A 238 5.95 -25.28 -11.28
C ALA A 238 5.40 -24.81 -9.91
N ALA A 239 6.09 -23.83 -9.29
CA ALA A 239 5.68 -23.29 -8.01
C ALA A 239 4.25 -22.72 -8.05
N LEU A 240 3.88 -21.98 -9.09
CA LEU A 240 2.55 -21.38 -9.24
C LEU A 240 1.45 -22.41 -9.53
N LYS A 241 1.76 -23.50 -10.25
CA LYS A 241 0.83 -24.62 -10.45
C LYS A 241 0.48 -25.33 -9.15
N ASP A 242 1.41 -25.38 -8.20
CA ASP A 242 1.20 -26.00 -6.90
C ASP A 242 0.73 -25.01 -5.83
N SER A 243 0.90 -23.71 -6.05
CA SER A 243 0.52 -22.65 -5.10
C SER A 243 -0.96 -22.29 -5.18
N ASN A 244 -1.57 -21.97 -4.04
CA ASN A 244 -2.91 -21.35 -3.98
C ASN A 244 -2.85 -19.90 -3.45
N TYR A 245 -1.65 -19.40 -3.15
CA TYR A 245 -1.41 -18.07 -2.61
C TYR A 245 -0.04 -17.54 -3.05
N VAL A 246 0.02 -16.28 -3.45
CA VAL A 246 1.27 -15.56 -3.74
C VAL A 246 1.23 -14.20 -3.04
N GLU A 247 2.36 -13.72 -2.54
CA GLU A 247 2.49 -12.37 -2.01
C GLU A 247 3.68 -11.61 -2.58
N LEU A 248 3.48 -10.31 -2.80
CA LEU A 248 4.51 -9.35 -3.16
C LEU A 248 4.66 -8.31 -2.05
N GLN A 249 5.88 -8.14 -1.56
CA GLN A 249 6.22 -7.17 -0.52
C GLN A 249 7.22 -6.15 -1.10
N PRO A 250 6.76 -5.04 -1.67
CA PRO A 250 7.63 -3.98 -2.19
C PRO A 250 8.06 -3.04 -1.07
N GLU A 251 9.19 -3.33 -0.41
CA GLU A 251 9.74 -2.43 0.59
C GLU A 251 10.30 -1.16 -0.09
N ARG A 252 9.78 0.01 0.30
CA ARG A 252 10.18 1.31 -0.25
C ARG A 252 11.28 1.94 0.59
N ILE A 253 12.45 2.12 -0.03
CA ILE A 253 13.61 2.76 0.59
C ILE A 253 13.87 4.07 -0.14
N PHE A 254 13.45 5.17 0.46
CA PHE A 254 13.65 6.51 -0.08
C PHE A 254 15.10 6.95 0.16
N LEU A 255 15.74 7.35 -0.95
CA LEU A 255 17.07 7.93 -0.93
C LEU A 255 16.93 9.44 -0.74
N MET A 256 17.61 9.96 0.27
CA MET A 256 17.63 11.38 0.59
C MET A 256 18.89 12.03 0.00
N ASP A 257 19.05 13.34 0.21
CA ASP A 257 20.23 14.04 -0.27
C ASP A 257 21.53 13.53 0.38
N ASN A 258 22.65 13.78 -0.30
CA ASN A 258 23.94 13.17 0.06
C ASN A 258 24.34 13.50 1.51
N GLY A 259 24.57 12.44 2.31
CA GLY A 259 24.95 12.55 3.73
C GLY A 259 23.76 12.42 4.69
N GLU A 260 22.54 12.48 4.18
CA GLU A 260 21.34 12.21 4.97
C GLU A 260 21.03 10.72 5.07
N LYS A 261 20.34 10.33 6.15
CA LYS A 261 19.91 8.95 6.33
C LYS A 261 18.80 8.61 5.33
N ILE A 262 18.80 7.38 4.84
CA ILE A 262 17.66 6.83 4.09
C ILE A 262 16.37 6.93 4.91
N PHE A 263 15.23 6.97 4.22
CA PHE A 263 13.92 6.93 4.85
C PHE A 263 13.15 5.68 4.40
N VAL A 264 12.60 4.97 5.37
CA VAL A 264 11.72 3.82 5.15
C VAL A 264 10.47 4.08 5.97
N SER A 265 9.31 4.05 5.32
CA SER A 265 8.06 4.33 6.02
C SER A 265 7.75 3.26 7.05
N GLY A 266 7.22 3.68 8.20
CA GLY A 266 6.67 2.74 9.17
C GLY A 266 5.45 2.00 8.62
N LEU A 267 4.70 2.60 7.69
CA LEU A 267 3.53 1.97 7.09
C LEU A 267 3.91 1.10 5.91
N LYS A 268 4.11 -0.17 6.22
CA LYS A 268 4.39 -1.21 5.23
C LYS A 268 3.09 -1.78 4.69
N TYR A 269 3.12 -2.25 3.44
CA TYR A 269 2.03 -2.99 2.85
C TYR A 269 2.58 -4.08 1.92
N TYR A 270 1.71 -5.01 1.56
CA TYR A 270 2.01 -6.10 0.62
C TYR A 270 0.78 -6.36 -0.26
N PHE A 271 1.01 -6.92 -1.45
CA PHE A 271 -0.05 -7.43 -2.30
C PHE A 271 -0.23 -8.92 -2.02
N SER A 272 -1.46 -9.33 -1.74
CA SER A 272 -1.81 -10.75 -1.59
C SER A 272 -2.66 -11.20 -2.77
N HIS A 273 -2.25 -12.26 -3.46
CA HIS A 273 -3.03 -12.94 -4.49
C HIS A 273 -3.57 -14.25 -3.93
N VAL A 274 -4.89 -14.34 -3.76
CA VAL A 274 -5.56 -15.55 -3.27
C VAL A 274 -6.12 -16.32 -4.45
N CYS A 275 -5.33 -17.29 -4.93
CA CYS A 275 -5.58 -18.00 -6.18
C CYS A 275 -6.63 -19.11 -6.07
N GLU A 276 -7.01 -19.51 -4.85
CA GLU A 276 -8.01 -20.57 -4.59
C GLU A 276 -9.38 -20.27 -5.24
N ARG A 277 -9.65 -19.02 -5.61
CA ARG A 277 -10.87 -18.62 -6.32
C ARG A 277 -10.90 -18.99 -7.80
N HIS A 278 -9.74 -19.24 -8.42
CA HIS A 278 -9.68 -19.65 -9.82
C HIS A 278 -10.25 -21.07 -9.97
N GLU A 279 -10.69 -21.44 -11.18
CA GLU A 279 -11.33 -22.75 -11.41
C GLU A 279 -10.44 -23.94 -11.01
N ASN A 280 -9.13 -23.80 -11.16
CA ASN A 280 -8.17 -24.83 -10.78
C ASN A 280 -7.69 -24.72 -9.32
N HIS A 281 -8.16 -23.72 -8.57
CA HIS A 281 -7.73 -23.38 -7.21
C HIS A 281 -6.23 -23.08 -7.05
N ARG A 282 -5.54 -22.79 -8.15
CA ARG A 282 -4.08 -22.57 -8.21
C ARG A 282 -3.74 -21.25 -8.89
N CYS A 283 -2.49 -20.81 -8.74
CA CYS A 283 -2.04 -19.51 -9.24
C CYS A 283 -1.70 -19.51 -10.74
N LEU A 284 -1.62 -20.67 -11.38
CA LEU A 284 -1.39 -20.80 -12.81
C LEU A 284 -2.28 -21.89 -13.40
N ALA A 285 -2.92 -21.61 -14.54
CA ALA A 285 -3.75 -22.54 -15.30
C ALA A 285 -2.94 -23.72 -15.90
#